data_AF-F3CFX5-F1
#
_entry.id   AF-F3CFX5-F1
#
_cell.length_a   1.000
_cell.length_b   1.000
_cell.length_c   1.000
_cell.angle_alpha   90.00
_cell.angle_beta   90.00
_cell.angle_gamma   90.00
#
_symmetry.space_group_name_H-M   'P 1'
#
loop_
_entity.id
_entity.type
_entity.pdbx_description
1 polymer ?
#
loop_
_entity_poly.entity_id
_entity_poly.type
_entity_poly.pdbx_seq_one_letter_code
_entity_poly.pdbx_strand_id
1 'polypeptide(L)'
;PVTGEVVSRVAAATLEDADAAVAAAQAAFPAWAALAPGERRARLLKAAEQLQARSGEFIAAAGETGAMANWYGFNVQLAASMLREAASMTTQ
;
A
#
# COMPACT_ATOMS: atom_id res chain seq x y z
N PRO A 1 21.13 6.16 7.37
CA PRO A 1 20.32 6.77 8.46
C PRO A 1 21.08 7.93 9.12
N VAL A 2 20.39 9.03 9.45
CA VAL A 2 21.01 10.28 9.92
C VAL A 2 21.54 10.19 11.36
N THR A 3 20.89 9.39 12.22
CA THR A 3 21.22 9.29 13.66
C THR A 3 21.87 7.96 14.06
N GLY A 4 21.77 6.92 13.22
CA GLY A 4 22.21 5.56 13.56
C GLY A 4 21.30 4.83 14.57
N GLU A 5 20.23 5.46 15.03
CA GLU A 5 19.26 4.87 15.96
C GLU A 5 18.31 3.91 15.22
N VAL A 6 17.76 2.94 15.97
CA VAL A 6 16.75 2.02 15.44
C VAL A 6 15.41 2.75 15.31
N VAL A 7 14.95 2.93 14.07
CA VAL A 7 13.69 3.64 13.76
C VAL A 7 12.47 2.73 13.91
N SER A 8 12.56 1.48 13.44
CA SER A 8 11.49 0.49 13.56
C SER A 8 12.07 -0.92 13.59
N ARG A 9 11.26 -1.89 14.05
CA ARG A 9 11.56 -3.32 13.96
C ARG A 9 10.41 -3.99 13.23
N VAL A 10 10.75 -4.75 12.20
CA VAL A 10 9.79 -5.48 11.36
C VAL A 10 10.14 -6.96 11.36
N ALA A 11 9.14 -7.81 11.15
CA ALA A 11 9.37 -9.25 11.00
C ALA A 11 10.23 -9.52 9.76
N ALA A 12 11.26 -10.35 9.90
CA ALA A 12 12.03 -10.86 8.77
C ALA A 12 11.33 -12.13 8.26
N ALA A 13 10.52 -11.98 7.22
CA ALA A 13 9.74 -13.08 6.65
C ALA A 13 10.65 -14.24 6.19
N THR A 14 10.19 -15.47 6.41
CA THR A 14 10.85 -16.70 5.97
C THR A 14 10.37 -17.15 4.58
N LEU A 15 10.93 -18.24 4.06
CA LEU A 15 10.44 -18.84 2.81
C LEU A 15 9.01 -19.39 2.99
N GLU A 16 8.73 -19.95 4.16
CA GLU A 16 7.41 -20.47 4.51
C GLU A 16 6.36 -19.35 4.56
N ASP A 17 6.72 -18.15 5.03
CA ASP A 17 5.82 -16.98 5.00
C ASP A 17 5.48 -16.58 3.55
N ALA A 18 6.47 -16.66 2.64
CA ALA A 18 6.26 -16.37 1.23
C ALA A 18 5.34 -17.40 0.57
N ASP A 19 5.56 -18.69 0.81
CA ASP A 19 4.70 -19.78 0.32
C ASP A 19 3.26 -19.63 0.84
N ALA A 20 3.11 -19.29 2.13
CA ALA A 20 1.81 -19.04 2.73
C ALA A 20 1.10 -17.83 2.10
N ALA A 21 1.82 -16.74 1.83
CA ALA A 21 1.27 -15.56 1.16
C ALA A 21 0.78 -15.86 -0.26
N VAL A 22 1.56 -16.65 -1.03
CA VAL A 22 1.18 -17.07 -2.39
C VAL A 22 -0.04 -17.99 -2.36
N ALA A 23 -0.07 -18.98 -1.46
CA ALA A 23 -1.20 -19.88 -1.29
C ALA A 23 -2.49 -19.11 -0.93
N ALA A 24 -2.40 -18.13 -0.01
CA ALA A 24 -3.53 -17.28 0.37
C ALA A 24 -4.01 -16.40 -0.81
N ALA A 25 -3.08 -15.81 -1.56
CA ALA A 25 -3.42 -15.01 -2.74
C ALA A 25 -4.12 -15.86 -3.82
N GLN A 26 -3.62 -17.07 -4.08
CA GLN A 26 -4.22 -18.01 -5.02
C GLN A 26 -5.64 -18.43 -4.59
N ALA A 27 -5.84 -18.70 -3.30
CA ALA A 27 -7.15 -19.05 -2.77
C ALA A 27 -8.16 -17.89 -2.81
N ALA A 28 -7.71 -16.65 -2.64
CA ALA A 28 -8.55 -15.45 -2.70
C ALA A 28 -8.89 -15.02 -4.14
N PHE A 29 -8.07 -15.40 -5.13
CA PHE A 29 -8.20 -14.93 -6.51
C PHE A 29 -9.57 -15.20 -7.15
N PRO A 30 -10.21 -16.37 -7.03
CA PRO A 30 -11.51 -16.60 -7.64
C PRO A 30 -12.59 -15.61 -7.17
N ALA A 31 -12.64 -15.35 -5.87
CA ALA A 31 -13.58 -14.38 -5.29
C ALA A 31 -13.27 -12.94 -5.73
N TRP A 32 -11.98 -12.59 -5.81
CA TRP A 32 -11.53 -11.28 -6.30
C TRP A 32 -11.86 -11.06 -7.78
N ALA A 33 -11.59 -12.07 -8.62
CA ALA A 33 -11.83 -12.02 -10.06
C ALA A 33 -13.32 -11.89 -10.39
N ALA A 34 -14.19 -12.53 -9.58
CA ALA A 34 -15.63 -12.48 -9.72
C ALA A 34 -16.27 -11.14 -9.28
N LEU A 35 -15.52 -10.23 -8.63
CA LEU A 35 -16.05 -8.94 -8.21
C LEU A 35 -16.54 -8.12 -9.41
N ALA A 36 -17.68 -7.47 -9.26
CA ALA A 36 -18.16 -6.51 -10.25
C ALA A 36 -17.16 -5.34 -10.40
N PRO A 37 -17.07 -4.71 -11.58
CA PRO A 37 -16.19 -3.55 -11.79
C PRO A 37 -16.39 -2.43 -10.77
N GLY A 38 -17.65 -2.08 -10.48
CA GLY A 38 -17.98 -1.04 -9.49
C GLY A 38 -17.49 -1.39 -8.08
N GLU A 39 -17.46 -2.68 -7.74
CA GLU A 39 -16.97 -3.19 -6.47
C GLU A 39 -15.44 -3.13 -6.37
N ARG A 40 -14.72 -3.42 -7.45
CA ARG A 40 -13.25 -3.23 -7.51
C ARG A 40 -12.90 -1.75 -7.41
N ARG A 41 -13.63 -0.90 -8.14
CA ARG A 41 -13.47 0.56 -8.09
C ARG A 41 -13.63 1.11 -6.67
N ALA A 42 -14.71 0.72 -5.99
CA ALA A 42 -14.98 1.18 -4.63
C ALA A 42 -13.83 0.82 -3.66
N ARG A 43 -13.28 -0.40 -3.78
CA ARG A 43 -12.15 -0.84 -2.94
C ARG A 43 -10.87 -0.03 -3.22
N LEU A 44 -10.56 0.26 -4.49
CA LEU A 44 -9.40 1.07 -4.88
C LEU A 44 -9.53 2.54 -4.42
N LEU A 45 -10.71 3.14 -4.59
CA LEU A 45 -10.99 4.48 -4.08
C LEU A 45 -10.86 4.52 -2.56
N LYS A 46 -11.36 3.50 -1.87
CA LYS A 46 -11.23 3.42 -0.41
C LYS A 46 -9.77 3.32 0.02
N ALA A 47 -8.96 2.53 -0.68
CA ALA A 47 -7.53 2.44 -0.43
C ALA A 47 -6.84 3.80 -0.62
N ALA A 48 -7.20 4.55 -1.67
CA ALA A 48 -6.65 5.90 -1.91
C ALA A 48 -7.00 6.88 -0.77
N GLU A 49 -8.24 6.85 -0.28
CA GLU A 49 -8.66 7.66 0.89
C GLU A 49 -7.85 7.30 2.14
N GLN A 50 -7.72 6.01 2.45
CA GLN A 50 -6.99 5.55 3.63
C GLN A 50 -5.50 5.91 3.55
N LEU A 51 -4.89 5.78 2.38
CA LEU A 51 -3.49 6.13 2.17
C LEU A 51 -3.24 7.62 2.44
N GLN A 52 -4.13 8.49 1.93
CA GLN A 52 -4.03 9.94 2.18
C GLN A 52 -4.31 10.31 3.64
N ALA A 53 -5.31 9.68 4.26
CA ALA A 53 -5.65 9.93 5.66
C ALA A 53 -4.48 9.63 6.61
N ARG A 54 -3.63 8.67 6.24
CA ARG A 54 -2.46 8.24 7.01
C ARG A 54 -1.15 8.93 6.58
N SER A 55 -1.22 10.01 5.79
CA SER A 55 -0.03 10.74 5.30
C SER A 55 0.95 11.12 6.43
N GLY A 56 0.43 11.55 7.58
CA GLY A 56 1.26 11.87 8.75
C GLY A 56 2.07 10.68 9.28
N GLU A 57 1.51 9.47 9.25
CA GLU A 57 2.21 8.24 9.66
C GLU A 57 3.36 7.90 8.70
N PHE A 58 3.13 8.04 7.39
CA PHE A 58 4.19 7.82 6.40
C PHE A 58 5.30 8.86 6.47
N ILE A 59 4.95 10.12 6.73
CA ILE A 59 5.95 11.18 6.92
C ILE A 59 6.79 10.91 8.18
N ALA A 60 6.19 10.40 9.25
CA ALA A 60 6.92 10.02 10.46
C ALA A 60 7.93 8.87 10.21
N ALA A 61 7.66 7.99 9.24
CA ALA A 61 8.57 6.93 8.82
C ALA A 61 9.79 7.41 8.00
N ALA A 62 9.94 8.72 7.75
CA ALA A 62 11.06 9.27 6.99
C ALA A 62 12.45 8.93 7.57
N GLY A 63 12.51 8.66 8.88
CA GLY A 63 13.73 8.19 9.53
C GLY A 63 14.27 6.88 8.97
N GLU A 64 13.42 6.00 8.43
CA GLU A 64 13.81 4.67 7.93
C GLU A 64 14.72 4.76 6.70
N THR A 65 14.45 5.71 5.80
CA THR A 65 15.20 5.88 4.55
C THR A 65 16.18 7.05 4.59
N GLY A 66 15.98 8.00 5.52
CA GLY A 66 16.72 9.25 5.58
C GLY A 66 16.30 10.27 4.53
N ALA A 67 15.20 10.04 3.81
CA ALA A 67 14.64 11.03 2.89
C ALA A 67 13.95 12.18 3.64
N MET A 68 13.71 13.29 2.95
CA MET A 68 13.03 14.45 3.53
C MET A 68 11.53 14.19 3.72
N ALA A 69 10.94 14.76 4.77
CA ALA A 69 9.51 14.62 5.09
C ALA A 69 8.57 14.97 3.92
N ASN A 70 8.89 16.01 3.16
CA ASN A 70 8.13 16.42 1.98
C ASN A 70 8.13 15.35 0.87
N TRP A 71 9.20 14.55 0.75
CA TRP A 71 9.28 13.45 -0.21
C TRP A 71 8.27 12.34 0.11
N TYR A 72 8.06 12.03 1.39
CA TYR A 72 7.04 11.07 1.80
C TYR A 72 5.63 11.60 1.55
N GLY A 73 5.36 12.87 1.87
CA GLY A 73 4.08 13.50 1.55
C GLY A 73 3.77 13.47 0.04
N PHE A 74 4.78 13.74 -0.79
CA PHE A 74 4.67 13.61 -2.24
C PHE A 74 4.37 12.17 -2.68
N ASN A 75 5.08 11.16 -2.17
CA ASN A 75 4.86 9.76 -2.51
C ASN A 75 3.46 9.26 -2.10
N VAL A 76 2.96 9.68 -0.94
CA VAL A 76 1.58 9.39 -0.50
C VAL A 76 0.57 9.97 -1.49
N GLN A 77 0.76 11.23 -1.91
CA GLN A 77 -0.12 11.86 -2.89
C GLN A 77 -0.07 11.15 -4.24
N LEU A 78 1.13 10.83 -4.73
CA LEU A 78 1.35 10.14 -6.00
C LEU A 78 0.68 8.76 -6.00
N ALA A 79 0.94 7.96 -4.97
CA ALA A 79 0.37 6.61 -4.84
C ALA A 79 -1.16 6.64 -4.72
N ALA A 80 -1.73 7.60 -3.99
CA ALA A 80 -3.18 7.78 -3.92
C ALA A 80 -3.78 8.15 -5.28
N SER A 81 -3.09 8.97 -6.07
CA SER A 81 -3.51 9.27 -7.45
C SER A 81 -3.45 8.05 -8.36
N MET A 82 -2.41 7.21 -8.24
CA MET A 82 -2.31 5.95 -8.99
C MET A 82 -3.48 4.99 -8.68
N LEU A 83 -3.88 4.90 -7.40
CA LEU A 83 -5.04 4.09 -7.00
C LEU A 83 -6.35 4.63 -7.60
N ARG A 84 -6.52 5.96 -7.65
CA ARG A 84 -7.69 6.58 -8.29
C ARG A 84 -7.71 6.35 -9.80
N GLU A 85 -6.55 6.41 -10.46
CA GLU A 85 -6.43 6.11 -11.88
C GLU A 85 -6.74 4.64 -12.17
N ALA A 86 -6.21 3.71 -11.37
CA ALA A 86 -6.57 2.30 -11.47
C ALA A 86 -8.09 2.09 -11.29
N ALA A 87 -8.72 2.83 -10.39
CA ALA A 87 -10.17 2.79 -10.17
C ALA A 87 -10.99 3.35 -11.35
N SER A 88 -10.46 4.34 -12.09
CA SER A 88 -11.12 4.87 -13.28
C SER A 88 -11.10 3.87 -14.43
N MET A 89 -10.00 3.10 -14.55
CA MET A 89 -9.78 2.09 -15.57
C MET A 89 -10.51 0.75 -15.34
N THR A 90 -11.23 0.57 -14.22
CA THR A 90 -12.07 -0.63 -14.06
C THR A 90 -13.24 -0.56 -15.05
N THR A 91 -13.08 -1.14 -16.24
CA THR A 91 -14.12 -1.20 -17.26
C THR A 91 -15.21 -2.22 -16.91
N GLN A 92 -16.38 -2.06 -17.53
CA GLN A 92 -17.58 -2.91 -17.39
C GLN A 92 -17.27 -4.41 -17.53
#